data_AF-A0A936JJD0-F1
#
_entry.id   AF-A0A936JJD0-F1
#
_cell.length_a   1.000
_cell.length_b   1.000
_cell.length_c   1.000
_cell.angle_alpha   90.00
_cell.angle_beta   90.00
_cell.angle_gamma   90.00
#
_symmetry.space_group_name_H-M   'P 1'
#
loop_
_entity.id
_entity.type
_entity.pdbx_description
1 polymer ?
#
loop_
_entity_poly.entity_id
_entity_poly.type
_entity_poly.pdbx_seq_one_letter_code
_entity_poly.pdbx_strand_id
1 'polypeptide(L)'
;MKKQLHFEVVPDKRFLKKNGAYALRLRISSGKNKWYFPVMMEATQEMYDRAYSPKPRKDEKELRERIEGIKSEARTVADSIPEFTPEAFKKAFLKFGDTPDVSIDSYDLMSPQIALYSAH
;
A
#
# COMPACT_ATOMS: atom_id res chain seq x y z
N MET A 1 26.03 -5.41 -0.63
CA MET A 1 24.94 -5.63 -1.62
C MET A 1 23.71 -4.85 -1.15
N LYS A 2 23.18 -3.91 -1.95
CA LYS A 2 21.90 -3.27 -1.61
C LYS A 2 20.81 -4.33 -1.63
N LYS A 3 20.01 -4.44 -0.55
CA LYS A 3 18.87 -5.36 -0.52
C LYS A 3 17.90 -4.97 -1.64
N GLN A 4 17.51 -5.93 -2.47
CA GLN A 4 16.51 -5.68 -3.50
C GLN A 4 15.15 -5.45 -2.82
N LEU A 5 14.57 -4.27 -3.05
CA LEU A 5 13.22 -3.92 -2.62
C LEU A 5 12.26 -4.17 -3.78
N HIS A 6 11.14 -4.85 -3.49
CA HIS A 6 10.05 -5.03 -4.44
C HIS A 6 8.86 -4.18 -4.00
N PHE A 7 8.29 -3.43 -4.95
CA PHE A 7 7.20 -2.49 -4.73
C PHE A 7 5.95 -2.96 -5.48
N GLU A 8 4.85 -3.12 -4.75
CA GLU A 8 3.57 -3.54 -5.30
C GLU A 8 2.46 -2.74 -4.63
N VAL A 9 1.37 -2.44 -5.33
CA VAL A 9 0.16 -1.88 -4.71
C VAL A 9 -0.89 -2.96 -4.75
N VAL A 10 -1.45 -3.33 -3.60
CA VAL A 10 -2.35 -4.47 -3.47
C VAL A 10 -3.64 -4.10 -2.72
N PRO A 11 -4.79 -4.71 -3.04
CA PRO A 11 -6.00 -4.55 -2.24
C PRO A 11 -5.85 -5.13 -0.83
N ASP A 12 -6.20 -4.36 0.20
CA ASP A 12 -6.31 -4.84 1.57
C ASP A 12 -7.63 -5.58 1.78
N LYS A 13 -7.59 -6.89 1.54
CA LYS A 13 -8.76 -7.77 1.62
C LYS A 13 -9.36 -7.92 3.03
N ARG A 14 -8.71 -7.38 4.06
CA ARG A 14 -9.21 -7.41 5.45
C ARG A 14 -10.37 -6.45 5.65
N PHE A 15 -10.44 -5.38 4.86
CA PHE A 15 -11.41 -4.31 5.02
C PHE A 15 -12.17 -4.08 3.72
N LEU A 16 -13.27 -4.82 3.56
CA LEU A 16 -14.24 -4.57 2.51
C LEU A 16 -15.14 -3.40 2.90
N LYS A 17 -15.20 -2.36 2.06
CA LYS A 17 -16.09 -1.23 2.26
C LYS A 17 -17.52 -1.55 1.83
N LYS A 18 -18.48 -0.76 2.33
CA LYS A 18 -19.92 -0.90 2.01
C LYS A 18 -20.23 -0.85 0.51
N ASN A 19 -19.40 -0.18 -0.29
CA ASN A 19 -19.52 -0.07 -1.75
C ASN A 19 -18.87 -1.23 -2.52
N GLY A 20 -18.33 -2.25 -1.83
CA GLY A 20 -17.63 -3.37 -2.46
C GLY A 20 -16.17 -3.11 -2.84
N ALA A 21 -15.63 -1.93 -2.49
CA ALA A 21 -14.24 -1.58 -2.74
C ALA A 21 -13.31 -1.97 -1.58
N TYR A 22 -12.04 -2.15 -1.90
CA TYR A 22 -10.96 -2.34 -0.95
C TYR A 22 -10.06 -1.11 -0.96
N ALA A 23 -9.54 -0.74 0.21
CA ALA A 23 -8.41 0.19 0.28
C ALA A 23 -7.18 -0.46 -0.35
N LEU A 24 -6.47 0.27 -1.20
CA LEU A 24 -5.20 -0.17 -1.74
C LEU A 24 -4.08 0.15 -0.74
N ARG A 25 -3.05 -0.69 -0.70
CA ARG A 25 -1.85 -0.49 0.13
C ARG A 25 -0.60 -0.71 -0.68
N LEU A 26 0.40 0.14 -0.47
CA LEU A 26 1.74 -0.06 -0.98
C LEU A 26 2.43 -1.14 -0.12
N ARG A 27 2.76 -2.26 -0.75
CA ARG A 27 3.57 -3.33 -0.19
C ARG A 27 5.02 -3.15 -0.64
N ILE A 28 5.92 -3.01 0.32
CA ILE A 28 7.37 -3.09 0.11
C ILE A 28 7.84 -4.42 0.68
N SER A 29 8.60 -5.19 -0.09
CA SER A 29 9.16 -6.45 0.38
C SER A 29 10.66 -6.57 0.14
N SER A 30 11.34 -7.23 1.07
CA SER A 30 12.77 -7.52 1.00
C SER A 30 13.07 -8.85 1.67
N GLY A 31 13.38 -9.87 0.87
CA GLY A 31 13.50 -11.25 1.35
C GLY A 31 12.19 -11.72 2.01
N LYS A 32 12.26 -12.08 3.29
CA LYS A 32 11.08 -12.53 4.08
C LYS A 32 10.27 -11.38 4.67
N ASN A 33 10.80 -10.16 4.69
CA ASN A 33 10.15 -9.01 5.32
C ASN A 33 9.18 -8.35 4.35
N LYS A 34 8.03 -7.93 4.89
CA LYS A 34 6.98 -7.22 4.16
C LYS A 34 6.48 -6.06 5.02
N TRP A 35 6.36 -4.89 4.42
CA TRP A 35 5.83 -3.69 5.05
C TRP A 35 4.70 -3.14 4.20
N TYR A 36 3.65 -2.64 4.86
CA TYR A 36 2.43 -2.16 4.21
C TYR A 36 2.20 -0.70 4.60
N PHE A 37 2.09 0.16 3.60
CA PHE A 37 1.84 1.59 3.78
C PHE A 37 0.50 1.94 3.14
N PRO A 38 -0.31 2.80 3.79
CA PRO A 38 -1.58 3.25 3.22
C PRO A 38 -1.33 4.05 1.93
N VAL A 39 -2.19 3.87 0.94
CA VAL A 39 -2.31 4.77 -0.20
C VAL A 39 -3.75 5.25 -0.29
N MET A 40 -3.98 6.53 -0.61
CA MET A 40 -5.33 7.12 -0.65
C MET A 40 -6.08 6.72 -1.92
N MET A 41 -6.17 5.40 -2.16
CA MET A 41 -6.81 4.82 -3.34
C MET A 41 -7.67 3.64 -2.94
N GLU A 42 -8.76 3.48 -3.69
CA GLU A 42 -9.71 2.40 -3.50
C GLU A 42 -10.05 1.80 -4.86
N ALA A 43 -10.21 0.48 -4.88
CA ALA A 43 -10.65 -0.24 -6.06
C ALA A 43 -11.44 -1.47 -5.65
N THR A 44 -12.44 -1.84 -6.45
CA THR A 44 -13.01 -3.19 -6.35
C THR A 44 -11.97 -4.20 -6.82
N GLN A 45 -12.11 -5.46 -6.39
CA GLN A 45 -11.23 -6.54 -6.86
C GLN A 45 -11.26 -6.63 -8.39
N GLU A 46 -12.45 -6.53 -9.00
CA GLU A 46 -12.64 -6.59 -10.45
C GLU A 46 -11.93 -5.44 -11.18
N MET A 47 -12.04 -4.21 -10.69
CA MET A 47 -11.33 -3.06 -11.28
C MET A 47 -9.82 -3.23 -11.18
N TYR A 48 -9.33 -3.69 -10.02
CA TYR A 48 -7.91 -3.95 -9.83
C TYR A 48 -7.41 -5.03 -10.81
N ASP A 49 -8.13 -6.15 -10.94
CA ASP A 49 -7.74 -7.24 -11.85
C ASP A 49 -7.78 -6.78 -13.32
N ARG A 50 -8.80 -6.00 -13.69
CA ARG A 50 -8.92 -5.43 -15.04
C ARG A 50 -7.86 -4.38 -15.36
N ALA A 51 -7.34 -3.66 -14.37
CA ALA A 51 -6.26 -2.70 -14.58
C ALA A 51 -5.00 -3.38 -15.17
N TYR A 52 -4.75 -4.64 -14.80
CA TYR A 52 -3.63 -5.43 -15.32
C TYR A 52 -3.99 -6.32 -16.53
N SER A 53 -5.23 -6.25 -17.02
CA SER A 53 -5.62 -6.90 -18.27
C SER A 53 -4.79 -6.39 -19.46
N PRO A 54 -4.57 -7.18 -20.52
CA PRO A 54 -3.90 -6.72 -21.74
C PRO A 54 -4.61 -5.54 -22.41
N LYS A 55 -5.92 -5.35 -22.20
CA LYS A 55 -6.71 -4.25 -22.79
C LYS A 55 -7.67 -3.63 -21.76
N PRO A 56 -7.16 -2.85 -20.79
CA PRO A 56 -7.99 -2.18 -19.80
C PRO A 56 -8.86 -1.11 -20.48
N ARG A 57 -10.05 -0.81 -19.94
CA ARG A 57 -10.83 0.34 -20.39
C ARG A 57 -10.25 1.60 -19.74
N LYS A 58 -10.86 2.75 -20.03
CA LYS A 58 -10.32 4.05 -19.63
C LYS A 58 -10.09 4.13 -18.12
N ASP A 59 -11.10 3.79 -17.31
CA ASP A 59 -11.02 3.91 -15.85
C ASP A 59 -9.99 2.94 -15.24
N GLU A 60 -9.89 1.71 -15.76
CA GLU A 60 -8.90 0.76 -15.25
C GLU A 60 -7.48 1.08 -15.73
N LYS A 61 -7.33 1.74 -16.88
CA LYS A 61 -6.06 2.29 -17.33
C LYS A 61 -5.61 3.42 -16.41
N GLU A 62 -6.49 4.36 -16.08
CA GLU A 62 -6.20 5.44 -15.13
C GLU A 62 -5.82 4.88 -13.75
N LEU A 63 -6.51 3.82 -13.30
CA LEU A 63 -6.16 3.11 -12.07
C LEU A 63 -4.73 2.52 -12.13
N ARG A 64 -4.39 1.85 -13.24
CA ARG A 64 -3.03 1.30 -13.45
C ARG A 64 -1.98 2.40 -13.45
N GLU A 65 -2.23 3.51 -14.16
CA GLU A 65 -1.29 4.64 -14.24
C GLU A 65 -1.05 5.26 -12.85
N ARG A 66 -2.10 5.42 -12.04
CA ARG A 66 -1.98 5.87 -10.64
C ARG A 66 -1.18 4.88 -9.78
N ILE A 67 -1.43 3.58 -9.92
CA ILE A 67 -0.68 2.53 -9.21
C ILE A 67 0.81 2.58 -9.57
N GLU A 68 1.14 2.66 -10.86
CA GLU A 68 2.53 2.75 -11.31
C GLU A 68 3.20 4.07 -10.86
N GLY A 69 2.44 5.17 -10.83
CA GLY A 69 2.89 6.44 -10.27
C GLY A 69 3.33 6.30 -8.80
N ILE A 70 2.47 5.70 -7.97
CA ILE A 70 2.79 5.42 -6.55
C ILE A 70 4.02 4.53 -6.42
N LYS A 71 4.14 3.48 -7.23
CA LYS A 71 5.30 2.57 -7.19
C LYS A 71 6.59 3.31 -7.56
N SER A 72 6.53 4.17 -8.58
CA SER A 72 7.66 4.99 -9.02
C SER A 72 8.09 5.99 -7.95
N GLU A 73 7.13 6.67 -7.34
CA GLU A 73 7.36 7.61 -6.23
C GLU A 73 7.96 6.88 -5.01
N ALA A 74 7.34 5.78 -4.59
CA ALA A 74 7.84 4.96 -3.50
C ALA A 74 9.28 4.49 -3.74
N ARG A 75 9.61 4.11 -4.98
CA ARG A 75 10.98 3.75 -5.35
C ARG A 75 11.93 4.93 -5.22
N THR A 76 11.54 6.09 -5.74
CA THR A 76 12.33 7.33 -5.63
C THR A 76 12.60 7.71 -4.17
N VAL A 77 11.56 7.63 -3.33
CA VAL A 77 11.68 7.88 -1.89
C VAL A 77 12.60 6.85 -1.23
N ALA A 78 12.44 5.57 -1.53
CA ALA A 78 13.30 4.52 -0.96
C ALA A 78 14.77 4.66 -1.38
N ASP A 79 15.04 5.06 -2.63
CA ASP A 79 16.38 5.29 -3.16
C ASP A 79 17.04 6.53 -2.53
N SER A 80 16.24 7.51 -2.07
CA SER A 80 16.74 8.69 -1.35
C SER A 80 17.20 8.40 0.09
N ILE A 81 16.82 7.24 0.65
CA ILE A 81 17.13 6.84 2.03
C ILE A 81 18.42 5.99 2.02
N PRO A 82 19.51 6.42 2.71
CA PRO A 82 20.79 5.70 2.71
C PRO A 82 20.69 4.26 3.20
N GLU A 83 19.90 4.03 4.25
CA GLU A 83 19.57 2.72 4.78
C GLU A 83 18.05 2.61 4.95
N PHE A 84 17.42 1.76 4.14
CA PHE A 84 15.98 1.60 4.17
C PHE A 84 15.52 1.09 5.54
N THR A 85 14.75 1.91 6.24
CA THR A 85 13.94 1.49 7.39
C THR A 85 12.47 1.85 7.14
N PRO A 86 11.51 1.03 7.60
CA PRO A 86 10.09 1.31 7.40
C PRO A 86 9.66 2.67 7.99
N GLU A 87 10.28 3.08 9.09
CA GLU A 87 9.99 4.35 9.76
C GLU A 87 10.53 5.55 8.97
N ALA A 88 11.78 5.46 8.49
CA ALA A 88 12.35 6.50 7.62
C ALA A 88 11.56 6.61 6.32
N PHE A 89 11.18 5.47 5.74
CA PHE A 89 10.33 5.42 4.55
C PHE A 89 8.97 6.05 4.81
N LYS A 90 8.26 5.66 5.88
CA LYS A 90 6.96 6.23 6.24
C LYS A 90 7.05 7.74 6.37
N LYS A 91 8.06 8.25 7.08
CA LYS A 91 8.26 9.69 7.29
C LYS A 91 8.55 10.43 5.99
N ALA A 92 9.32 9.83 5.08
CA ALA A 92 9.63 10.44 3.80
C ALA A 92 8.42 10.38 2.86
N PHE A 93 7.83 9.19 2.67
CA PHE A 93 6.72 8.94 1.75
C PHE A 93 5.46 9.73 2.11
N LEU A 94 5.10 9.83 3.40
CA LEU A 94 3.95 10.63 3.83
C LEU A 94 4.18 12.14 3.64
N LYS A 95 5.41 12.63 3.80
CA LYS A 95 5.75 14.04 3.54
C LYS A 95 5.68 14.42 2.05
N PHE A 96 5.90 13.46 1.16
CA PHE A 96 5.70 13.66 -0.28
C PHE A 96 4.21 13.71 -0.66
N GLY A 97 3.33 13.12 0.17
CA GLY A 97 1.89 13.04 -0.07
C GLY A 97 1.04 14.18 0.50
N ASP A 98 1.63 15.20 1.12
CA ASP A 98 0.90 16.37 1.66
C ASP A 98 0.48 17.32 0.51
N THR A 99 -0.68 17.01 -0.09
CA THR A 99 -1.68 18.03 -0.40
C THR A 99 -2.92 17.72 0.44
N PRO A 100 -3.57 18.74 1.03
CA PRO A 100 -4.33 18.59 2.27
C PRO A 100 -5.75 18.07 2.06
N ASP A 101 -6.35 17.68 3.19
CA ASP A 101 -7.76 17.32 3.41
C ASP A 101 -8.06 15.82 3.35
N VAL A 102 -7.69 15.07 4.39
CA VAL A 102 -8.61 14.59 5.45
C VAL A 102 -7.76 14.13 6.66
N SER A 103 -8.08 14.60 7.86
CA SER A 103 -7.51 14.06 9.10
C SER A 103 -7.80 12.57 9.24
N ILE A 104 -6.79 11.72 9.04
CA ILE A 104 -6.86 10.31 9.46
C ILE A 104 -6.30 10.25 10.87
N ASP A 105 -7.21 10.37 11.83
CA ASP A 105 -6.98 9.95 13.20
C ASP A 105 -6.55 8.47 13.23
N SER A 106 -5.29 8.26 13.61
CA SER A 106 -4.97 7.41 14.75
C SER A 106 -5.49 5.96 14.75
N TYR A 107 -5.12 5.10 13.79
CA TYR A 107 -5.16 3.64 14.00
C TYR A 107 -4.07 2.90 13.21
N ASP A 108 -2.94 2.58 13.86
CA ASP A 108 -2.24 1.27 13.70
C ASP A 108 -1.09 1.07 14.73
N LEU A 109 -1.28 1.52 15.97
CA LEU A 109 -0.53 0.99 17.12
C LEU A 109 -1.51 0.13 17.90
N MET A 110 -1.48 -1.19 17.67
CA MET A 110 -2.04 -2.29 18.47
C MET A 110 -2.72 -3.34 17.57
N SER A 111 -1.96 -4.37 17.22
CA SER A 111 -2.52 -5.72 17.25
C SER A 111 -1.92 -6.41 18.47
N PRO A 112 -2.58 -6.41 19.63
CA PRO A 112 -2.24 -7.35 20.68
C PRO A 112 -2.66 -8.74 20.20
N GLN A 113 -1.79 -9.71 20.44
CA GLN A 113 -2.03 -11.13 20.24
C GLN A 113 -3.42 -11.49 20.78
N ILE A 114 -4.31 -11.99 19.93
CA ILE A 114 -5.42 -12.82 20.40
C ILE A 114 -4.80 -14.14 20.81
N ALA A 115 -4.39 -14.18 22.07
CA ALA A 115 -4.07 -15.40 22.79
C ALA A 115 -5.38 -16.03 23.29
N LEU A 116 -5.38 -17.37 23.34
CA LEU A 116 -6.34 -18.26 23.99
C LEU A 116 -7.74 -18.43 23.36
N TYR A 117 -7.82 -19.35 22.41
CA TYR A 117 -8.84 -20.40 22.48
C TYR A 117 -8.13 -21.76 22.53
N SER A 118 -7.93 -22.29 23.74
CA SER A 118 -7.68 -23.71 24.00
C SER A 118 -7.93 -24.01 25.48
N ALA A 119 -8.52 -25.18 25.72
CA ALA A 119 -8.97 -25.79 26.99
C ALA A 119 -10.34 -25.28 27.47
N HIS A 120 -11.41 -26.06 27.25
CA HIS A 120 -11.89 -27.22 28.03
C HIS A 120 -12.66 -26.80 29.30
#